data_AF-A0A293LHU0-F1
#
_entry.id   AF-A0A293LHU0-F1
#
_cell.length_a   1.000
_cell.length_b   1.000
_cell.length_c   1.000
_cell.angle_alpha   90.00
_cell.angle_beta   90.00
_cell.angle_gamma   90.00
#
_symmetry.space_group_name_H-M   'P 1'
#
loop_
_entity.id
_entity.type
_entity.pdbx_description
1 polymer ?
#
loop_
_entity_poly.entity_id
_entity_poly.type
_entity_poly.pdbx_seq_one_letter_code
_entity_poly.pdbx_strand_id
1 'polypeptide(L)'
;MKKKMHCELCKKDTLGSQDSLPREAVLIIKREYVTGSLAYPSKKLLTCVSTIEHTIKGASKGDSFGDLFWHAIDALVKKGTNSIGCPEHADEFTAQLIHFYLITRMHFFARAKCQESSTAVKAQRERKKAKLV
;
A
#
# COMPACT_ATOMS: atom_id res chain seq x y z
N MET A 1 23.87 9.09 0.63
CA MET A 1 22.96 8.55 1.66
C MET A 1 22.23 9.73 2.31
N LYS A 2 21.02 10.07 1.85
CA LYS A 2 20.25 11.18 2.44
C LYS A 2 19.76 10.76 3.84
N LYS A 3 20.03 11.60 4.84
CA LYS A 3 19.61 11.43 6.24
C LYS A 3 18.12 11.12 6.30
N LYS A 4 17.72 10.19 7.18
CA LYS A 4 16.31 9.99 7.55
C LYS A 4 15.73 11.36 7.90
N MET A 5 14.85 11.89 7.04
CA MET A 5 14.12 13.11 7.34
C MET A 5 13.09 12.78 8.41
N HIS A 6 13.52 12.87 9.66
CA HIS A 6 12.66 12.88 10.83
C HIS A 6 11.98 14.26 10.93
N CYS A 7 11.20 14.62 9.91
CA CYS A 7 10.39 15.82 9.94
C CYS A 7 9.13 15.53 10.75
N GLU A 8 9.06 16.04 11.98
CA GLU A 8 7.89 15.84 12.85
C GLU A 8 6.60 16.43 12.25
N LEU A 9 6.71 17.46 11.40
CA LEU A 9 5.55 18.02 10.69
C LEU A 9 5.01 17.04 9.64
N CYS A 10 5.89 16.36 8.89
CA CYS A 10 5.47 15.31 7.95
C CYS A 10 4.82 14.14 8.69
N LYS A 11 5.41 13.73 9.83
CA LYS A 11 4.84 12.70 10.68
C LYS A 11 3.44 13.07 11.17
N LYS A 12 3.25 14.29 11.67
CA LYS A 12 1.92 14.79 12.08
C LYS A 12 0.91 14.81 10.93
N ASP A 13 1.32 15.21 9.72
CA ASP A 13 0.43 15.20 8.54
C ASP A 13 -0.03 13.78 8.16
N THR A 14 0.77 12.75 8.47
CA THR A 14 0.42 11.34 8.21
C THR A 14 -0.40 10.67 9.29
N LEU A 15 -0.42 11.20 10.51
CA LEU A 15 -1.12 10.61 11.65
C LEU A 15 -2.50 11.23 11.82
N GLY A 16 -3.52 10.39 11.94
CA GLY A 16 -4.88 10.83 12.18
C GLY A 16 -5.13 11.06 13.67
N SER A 17 -6.05 11.97 13.98
CA SER A 17 -6.57 12.09 15.34
C SER A 17 -7.58 10.96 15.63
N GLN A 18 -7.56 10.48 16.86
CA GLN A 18 -8.52 9.50 17.40
C GLN A 18 -9.76 10.17 18.04
N ASP A 19 -9.89 11.50 17.96
CA ASP A 19 -10.94 12.29 18.63
C ASP A 19 -12.38 11.92 18.21
N SER A 20 -12.56 11.25 17.07
CA SER A 20 -13.88 10.81 16.59
C SER A 20 -14.25 9.37 16.98
N LEU A 21 -13.45 8.70 17.81
CA LEU A 21 -13.78 7.35 18.26
C LEU A 21 -14.83 7.39 19.39
N PRO A 22 -15.81 6.47 19.38
CA PRO A 22 -16.76 6.34 20.48
C PRO A 22 -16.04 6.11 21.81
N ARG A 23 -16.60 6.63 22.92
CA ARG A 23 -15.95 6.59 24.25
C ARG A 23 -15.63 5.16 24.69
N GLU A 24 -16.38 4.18 24.20
CA GLU A 24 -16.24 2.76 24.49
C GLU A 24 -14.98 2.14 23.82
N ALA A 25 -14.41 2.80 22.82
CA ALA A 25 -13.19 2.36 22.13
C ALA A 25 -11.91 2.70 22.92
N VAL A 26 -11.97 2.72 24.26
CA VAL A 26 -10.87 3.11 25.17
C VAL A 26 -9.58 2.39 24.84
N LEU A 27 -9.63 1.09 24.52
CA LEU A 27 -8.43 0.31 24.20
C LEU A 27 -7.79 0.72 22.87
N ILE A 28 -8.57 1.24 21.92
CA ILE A 28 -8.08 1.79 20.65
C ILE A 28 -7.54 3.21 20.87
N ILE A 29 -8.23 4.01 21.68
CA ILE A 29 -7.84 5.37 22.06
C ILE A 29 -6.53 5.37 22.88
N LYS A 30 -6.35 4.36 23.74
CA LYS A 30 -5.15 4.18 24.57
C LYS A 30 -4.05 3.34 23.89
N ARG A 31 -4.16 3.03 22.59
CA ARG A 31 -3.10 2.28 21.89
C ARG A 31 -1.78 3.04 21.83
N GLU A 32 -1.81 4.36 21.91
CA GLU A 32 -0.59 5.19 21.95
C GLU A 32 0.32 4.87 23.15
N TYR A 33 -0.24 4.28 24.23
CA TYR A 33 0.51 3.85 25.42
C TYR A 33 1.20 2.48 25.24
N VAL A 34 0.83 1.72 24.21
CA VAL A 34 1.45 0.42 23.89
C VAL A 34 2.49 0.64 22.80
N THR A 35 3.75 0.61 23.19
CA THR A 35 4.88 0.64 22.26
C THR A 35 4.71 -0.46 21.21
N GLY A 36 4.67 -0.10 19.93
CA GLY A 36 4.47 -1.04 18.82
C GLY A 36 3.01 -1.23 18.37
N SER A 37 2.08 -0.42 18.86
CA SER A 37 0.71 -0.41 18.33
C SER A 37 0.64 0.16 16.90
N LEU A 38 -0.38 -0.28 16.14
CA LEU A 38 -0.63 0.22 14.80
C LEU A 38 -1.01 1.71 14.84
N ALA A 39 -0.34 2.51 14.02
CA ALA A 39 -0.65 3.92 13.85
C ALA A 39 -1.98 4.13 13.12
N TYR A 40 -2.75 5.13 13.55
CA TYR A 40 -3.97 5.53 12.85
C TYR A 40 -3.61 6.53 11.73
N PRO A 41 -3.91 6.24 10.46
CA PRO A 41 -3.54 7.12 9.36
C PRO A 41 -4.42 8.37 9.34
N SER A 42 -3.85 9.49 8.93
CA SER A 42 -4.64 10.70 8.66
C SER A 42 -5.58 10.46 7.47
N LYS A 43 -6.69 11.21 7.42
CA LYS A 43 -7.61 11.17 6.27
C LYS A 43 -6.87 11.45 4.97
N LYS A 44 -5.95 12.42 5.01
CA LYS A 44 -5.11 12.83 3.88
C LYS A 44 -4.25 11.66 3.37
N LEU A 45 -3.57 10.95 4.28
CA LEU A 45 -2.79 9.76 3.94
C LEU A 45 -3.68 8.65 3.36
N LEU A 46 -4.83 8.40 3.98
CA LEU A 46 -5.77 7.38 3.52
C LEU A 46 -6.29 7.67 2.11
N THR A 47 -6.61 8.93 1.80
CA THR A 47 -7.03 9.37 0.46
C THR A 47 -5.92 9.19 -0.58
N CYS A 48 -4.68 9.52 -0.22
CA CYS A 48 -3.53 9.35 -1.08
C CYS A 48 -3.34 7.86 -1.43
N VAL A 49 -3.27 7.01 -0.40
CA VAL A 49 -3.14 5.55 -0.55
C VAL A 49 -4.31 4.96 -1.34
N SER A 50 -5.54 5.39 -1.08
CA SER A 50 -6.73 4.92 -1.81
C SER A 50 -6.69 5.29 -3.29
N THR A 51 -6.14 6.47 -3.62
CA THR A 51 -5.95 6.91 -5.00
C THR A 51 -4.91 6.05 -5.71
N ILE A 52 -3.79 5.77 -5.05
CA ILE A 52 -2.75 4.88 -5.55
C ILE A 52 -3.33 3.49 -5.80
N GLU A 53 -4.04 2.92 -4.82
CA GLU A 53 -4.62 1.58 -4.93
C GLU A 53 -5.64 1.47 -6.07
N HIS A 54 -6.52 2.47 -6.23
CA HIS A 54 -7.46 2.50 -7.36
C HIS A 54 -6.73 2.58 -8.70
N THR A 55 -5.61 3.30 -8.76
CA THR A 55 -4.83 3.45 -9.98
C THR A 55 -4.13 2.15 -10.34
N ILE A 56 -3.51 1.47 -9.37
CA ILE A 56 -2.94 0.13 -9.55
C ILE A 56 -4.02 -0.86 -10.01
N LYS A 57 -5.19 -0.86 -9.37
CA LYS A 57 -6.32 -1.73 -9.75
C LYS A 57 -6.83 -1.46 -11.16
N GLY A 58 -6.74 -0.21 -11.63
CA GLY A 58 -7.04 0.15 -13.01
C GLY A 58 -6.02 -0.45 -13.98
N ALA A 59 -4.73 -0.25 -13.70
CA ALA A 59 -3.63 -0.76 -14.51
C ALA A 59 -3.57 -2.30 -14.55
N SER A 60 -3.96 -2.99 -13.46
CA SER A 60 -3.91 -4.45 -13.39
C SER A 60 -4.97 -5.18 -14.21
N LYS A 61 -5.91 -4.48 -14.86
CA LYS A 61 -7.00 -5.10 -15.63
C LYS A 61 -6.57 -5.58 -17.02
N GLY A 62 -5.45 -5.09 -17.55
CA GLY A 62 -5.03 -5.36 -18.93
C GLY A 62 -3.72 -6.14 -19.08
N ASP A 63 -2.81 -6.08 -18.11
CA ASP A 63 -1.40 -6.31 -18.41
C ASP A 63 -0.74 -7.50 -17.74
N SER A 64 0.32 -7.96 -18.41
CA SER A 64 1.33 -8.83 -17.84
C SER A 64 2.01 -8.14 -16.65
N PHE A 65 2.41 -8.92 -15.63
CA PHE A 65 3.03 -8.39 -14.41
C PHE A 65 4.26 -7.49 -14.68
N GLY A 66 4.97 -7.72 -15.80
CA GLY A 66 6.19 -6.99 -16.15
C GLY A 66 5.98 -5.49 -16.32
N ASP A 67 4.85 -5.08 -16.87
CA ASP A 67 4.58 -3.67 -17.22
C ASP A 67 3.68 -2.95 -16.22
N LEU A 68 3.04 -3.70 -15.30
CA LEU A 68 2.09 -3.18 -14.32
C LEU A 68 2.67 -2.02 -13.50
N PHE A 69 3.94 -2.09 -13.12
CA PHE A 69 4.62 -1.04 -12.36
C PHE A 69 4.66 0.28 -13.15
N TRP A 70 5.08 0.22 -14.41
CA TRP A 70 5.21 1.39 -15.28
C TRP A 70 3.84 1.97 -15.64
N HIS A 71 2.87 1.13 -15.97
CA HIS A 71 1.50 1.59 -16.24
C HIS A 71 0.85 2.25 -15.01
N ALA A 72 1.11 1.74 -13.80
CA ALA A 72 0.63 2.37 -12.58
C ALA A 72 1.29 3.75 -12.36
N ILE A 73 2.59 3.90 -12.64
CA ILE A 73 3.27 5.20 -12.60
C ILE A 73 2.68 6.16 -13.63
N ASP A 74 2.56 5.75 -14.90
CA ASP A 74 2.03 6.60 -15.96
C ASP A 74 0.60 7.07 -15.65
N ALA A 75 -0.23 6.17 -15.12
CA ALA A 75 -1.58 6.50 -14.70
C ALA A 75 -1.59 7.46 -13.50
N LEU A 76 -0.66 7.31 -12.54
CA LEU A 76 -0.52 8.23 -11.42
C LEU A 76 -0.01 9.61 -11.83
N VAL A 77 0.92 9.69 -12.78
CA VAL A 77 1.41 10.96 -13.34
C VAL A 77 0.27 11.72 -14.02
N LYS A 78 -0.59 11.02 -14.77
CA LYS A 78 -1.74 11.63 -15.45
C LYS A 78 -2.85 12.05 -14.48
N LYS A 79 -3.19 11.20 -13.51
CA LYS A 79 -4.32 11.42 -12.59
C LYS A 79 -3.95 12.35 -11.43
N GLY A 80 -2.70 12.30 -10.99
CA GLY A 80 -2.24 12.92 -9.75
C GLY A 80 -2.80 12.24 -8.49
N THR A 81 -2.34 12.73 -7.35
CA THR A 81 -2.86 12.41 -6.02
C THR A 81 -2.67 13.61 -5.10
N ASN A 82 -3.31 13.61 -3.94
CA ASN A 82 -3.09 14.64 -2.94
C ASN A 82 -1.68 14.51 -2.34
N SER A 83 -1.00 15.65 -2.18
CA SER A 83 0.34 15.71 -1.60
C SER A 83 0.30 15.46 -0.09
N ILE A 84 1.29 14.75 0.45
CA ILE A 84 1.48 14.41 1.87
C ILE A 84 2.81 14.98 2.35
N GLY A 85 2.83 15.51 3.56
CA GLY A 85 4.00 16.16 4.15
C GLY A 85 3.77 17.65 4.40
N CYS A 86 4.74 18.27 5.07
CA CYS A 86 4.77 19.72 5.24
C CYS A 86 5.19 20.43 3.94
N PRO A 87 4.95 21.74 3.79
CA PRO A 87 5.20 22.46 2.53
C PRO A 87 6.62 22.29 1.96
N GLU A 88 7.62 22.18 2.82
CA GLU A 88 9.03 22.02 2.43
C GLU A 88 9.35 20.63 1.85
N HIS A 89 8.59 19.61 2.24
CA HIS A 89 8.91 18.21 1.98
C HIS A 89 7.81 17.47 1.24
N ALA A 90 6.72 18.15 0.90
CA ALA A 90 5.50 17.54 0.40
C ALA A 90 5.76 16.70 -0.85
N ASP A 91 6.55 17.21 -1.80
CA ASP A 91 6.84 16.52 -3.06
C ASP A 91 7.74 15.30 -2.86
N GLU A 92 8.87 15.45 -2.17
CA GLU A 92 9.80 14.35 -1.90
C GLU A 92 9.15 13.26 -1.04
N PHE A 93 8.39 13.66 -0.02
CA PHE A 93 7.70 12.72 0.86
C PHE A 93 6.58 11.96 0.14
N THR A 94 5.79 12.66 -0.67
CA THR A 94 4.73 12.02 -1.48
C THR A 94 5.33 11.05 -2.51
N ALA A 95 6.41 11.43 -3.19
CA ALA A 95 7.09 10.56 -4.13
C ALA A 95 7.63 9.28 -3.46
N GLN A 96 8.24 9.42 -2.27
CA GLN A 96 8.71 8.27 -1.49
C GLN A 96 7.57 7.37 -1.05
N LEU A 97 6.44 7.94 -0.61
CA LEU A 97 5.25 7.19 -0.23
C LEU A 97 4.68 6.39 -1.41
N ILE A 98 4.52 7.04 -2.57
CA ILE A 98 4.03 6.41 -3.80
C ILE A 98 4.96 5.24 -4.18
N HIS A 99 6.27 5.49 -4.22
CA HIS A 99 7.27 4.49 -4.57
C HIS A 99 7.22 3.29 -3.63
N PHE A 100 7.21 3.53 -2.32
CA PHE A 100 7.10 2.48 -1.30
C PHE A 100 5.82 1.65 -1.47
N TYR A 101 4.68 2.31 -1.67
CA TYR A 101 3.39 1.63 -1.78
C TYR A 101 3.32 0.80 -3.07
N LEU A 102 3.76 1.36 -4.21
CA LEU A 102 3.80 0.63 -5.48
C LEU A 102 4.65 -0.64 -5.37
N ILE A 103 5.88 -0.55 -4.86
CA ILE A 103 6.76 -1.71 -4.67
C ILE A 103 6.10 -2.77 -3.79
N THR A 104 5.53 -2.33 -2.65
CA THR A 104 4.84 -3.23 -1.72
C THR A 104 3.69 -3.97 -2.40
N ARG A 105 2.90 -3.26 -3.22
CA ARG A 105 1.79 -3.87 -3.98
C ARG A 105 2.28 -4.81 -5.07
N MET A 106 3.38 -4.50 -5.77
CA MET A 106 3.98 -5.41 -6.74
C MET A 106 4.47 -6.71 -6.08
N HIS A 107 5.08 -6.63 -4.89
CA HIS A 107 5.46 -7.82 -4.12
C HIS A 107 4.26 -8.68 -3.75
N PHE A 108 3.17 -8.07 -3.28
CA PHE A 108 1.94 -8.80 -2.97
C PHE A 108 1.33 -9.45 -4.21
N PHE A 109 1.32 -8.75 -5.34
CA PHE A 109 0.82 -9.29 -6.60
C PHE A 109 1.66 -10.47 -7.08
N ALA A 110 2.99 -10.33 -7.11
CA ALA A 110 3.91 -11.41 -7.47
C ALA A 110 3.71 -12.63 -6.59
N ARG A 111 3.64 -12.43 -5.26
CA ARG A 111 3.42 -13.51 -4.30
C ARG A 111 2.09 -14.24 -4.55
N ALA A 112 1.01 -13.51 -4.80
CA ALA A 112 -0.28 -14.09 -5.12
C ALA A 112 -0.22 -14.93 -6.42
N LYS A 113 0.41 -14.41 -7.47
CA LYS A 113 0.57 -15.13 -8.75
C LYS A 113 1.44 -16.38 -8.62
N CYS A 114 2.52 -16.33 -7.84
CA CYS A 114 3.33 -17.51 -7.54
C CYS A 114 2.52 -18.59 -6.79
N GLN A 115 1.67 -18.17 -5.84
CA GLN A 115 0.81 -19.10 -5.11
C GLN A 115 -0.22 -19.75 -6.04
N GLU A 116 -0.91 -18.99 -6.89
CA GLU A 116 -1.85 -19.49 -7.90
C GLU A 116 -1.19 -20.51 -8.86
N SER A 117 0.02 -20.22 -9.33
CA SER A 117 0.77 -21.14 -10.18
C SER A 117 1.10 -22.44 -9.43
N SER A 118 1.56 -22.35 -8.19
CA SER A 118 1.90 -23.52 -7.38
C SER A 118 0.70 -24.44 -7.11
N THR A 119 -0.49 -23.85 -6.88
CA THR A 119 -1.72 -24.62 -6.63
C THR A 119 -2.22 -25.27 -7.92
N ALA A 120 -2.14 -24.56 -9.06
CA ALA A 120 -2.48 -25.13 -10.37
C ALA A 120 -1.59 -26.33 -10.72
N VAL A 121 -0.27 -26.23 -10.50
CA VAL A 121 0.68 -27.33 -10.72
C VAL A 121 0.36 -28.53 -9.82
N LYS A 122 0.06 -28.28 -8.53
CA LYS A 122 -0.36 -29.36 -7.61
C LYS A 122 -1.64 -30.04 -8.08
N ALA A 123 -2.67 -29.27 -8.43
CA ALA A 123 -3.93 -29.82 -8.95
C ALA A 123 -3.71 -30.65 -10.22
N GLN A 124 -2.85 -30.19 -11.13
CA GLN A 124 -2.50 -30.95 -12.33
C GLN A 124 -1.79 -32.27 -12.00
N ARG A 125 -0.87 -32.28 -11.03
CA ARG A 125 -0.17 -33.50 -10.58
C ARG A 125 -1.15 -34.51 -9.99
N GLU A 126 -2.05 -34.07 -9.10
CA GLU A 126 -3.03 -34.96 -8.49
C GLU A 126 -4.03 -35.52 -9.52
N ARG A 127 -4.46 -34.72 -10.51
CA ARG A 127 -5.26 -35.21 -11.64
C ARG A 127 -4.54 -36.27 -12.47
N LYS A 128 -3.22 -36.17 -12.65
CA LYS A 128 -2.43 -37.19 -13.35
C LYS A 128 -2.32 -38.48 -12.54
N LYS A 129 -2.11 -38.38 -11.22
CA LYS A 129 -2.08 -39.55 -10.32
C LYS A 129 -3.41 -40.31 -10.29
N ALA A 130 -4.53 -39.59 -10.24
CA ALA A 130 -5.87 -40.20 -10.20
C ALA A 130 -6.25 -40.96 -11.48
N LYS A 131 -5.58 -40.73 -12.61
CA LYS A 131 -5.80 -41.45 -13.87
C LYS A 131 -4.95 -42.74 -13.99
N LEU A 132 -4.04 -42.97 -13.06
CA LEU A 132 -3.15 -44.13 -13.02
C LEU A 132 -3.63 -45.22 -12.05
N VAL A 133 -4.77 -44.99 -11.41
CA VAL A 133 -5.53 -45.94 -10.56
C VAL A 133 -6.80 -46.30 -11.33
#